data_AF-A0A537QH10-F1
#
_entry.id   AF-A0A537QH10-F1
#
_cell.length_a   1.000
_cell.length_b   1.000
_cell.length_c   1.000
_cell.angle_alpha   90.00
_cell.angle_beta   90.00
_cell.angle_gamma   90.00
#
_symmetry.space_group_name_H-M   'P 1'
#
loop_
_entity.id
_entity.type
_entity.pdbx_description
1 polymer ?
#
loop_
_entity_poly.entity_id
_entity_poly.type
_entity_poly.pdbx_seq_one_letter_code
_entity_poly.pdbx_strand_id
1 'polypeptide(L)'
;MSPDFVEFIGPKAQHAPPFLDIPGTNFYCLRSFLDRRTGAVTHQLYVSDSYFGTERGWNAARDSAGTQLPFVPISRDEIACEDRCSYAEEFAATLPDGEMRANPNGVTVTFAARSGAEKIVRISGEQIAAQLAAIDARRNPAQPVAAFGMTLP
;
A
#
# COMPACT_ATOMS: atom_id res chain seq x y z
N MET A 1 18.09 1.42 5.32
CA MET A 1 17.20 2.49 5.82
C MET A 1 18.01 3.45 6.66
N SER A 2 17.81 4.77 6.49
CA SER A 2 18.40 5.77 7.38
C SER A 2 17.80 5.62 8.79
N PRO A 3 18.58 5.78 9.88
CA PRO A 3 18.07 5.74 11.26
C PRO A 3 17.01 6.82 11.57
N ASP A 4 16.85 7.78 10.67
CA ASP A 4 15.90 8.89 10.76
C ASP A 4 14.45 8.49 10.41
N PHE A 5 14.24 7.35 9.77
CA PHE A 5 12.90 6.90 9.37
C PHE A 5 12.47 5.65 10.13
N VAL A 6 11.22 5.63 10.57
CA VAL A 6 10.55 4.41 11.05
C VAL A 6 9.55 3.98 9.99
N GLU A 7 9.69 2.76 9.49
CA GLU A 7 8.72 2.15 8.60
C GLU A 7 7.71 1.33 9.39
N PHE A 8 6.45 1.43 8.97
CA PHE A 8 5.34 0.63 9.45
C PHE A 8 4.75 -0.11 8.25
N ILE A 9 4.77 -1.44 8.26
CA ILE A 9 4.22 -2.27 7.19
C ILE A 9 3.01 -3.00 7.74
N GLY A 10 1.84 -2.71 7.19
CA GLY A 10 0.60 -3.42 7.48
C GLY A 10 0.58 -4.83 6.89
N PRO A 11 -0.46 -5.62 7.21
CA PRO A 11 -0.59 -6.98 6.69
C PRO A 11 -0.66 -6.98 5.16
N LYS A 12 0.00 -7.97 4.55
CA LYS A 12 -0.08 -8.21 3.11
C LYS A 12 -1.40 -8.90 2.79
N ALA A 13 -2.10 -8.37 1.79
CA ALA A 13 -3.31 -8.97 1.26
C ALA A 13 -3.11 -9.30 -0.22
N GLN A 14 -3.61 -10.46 -0.64
CA GLN A 14 -3.48 -10.91 -2.01
C GLN A 14 -4.45 -10.15 -2.93
N HIS A 15 -4.01 -9.68 -4.11
CA HIS A 15 -4.90 -9.09 -5.12
C HIS A 15 -5.10 -9.96 -6.37
N ALA A 16 -4.23 -10.95 -6.59
CA ALA A 16 -4.34 -11.97 -7.64
C ALA A 16 -3.61 -13.24 -7.18
N PRO A 17 -3.82 -14.43 -7.76
CA PRO A 17 -3.07 -15.63 -7.35
C PRO A 17 -1.55 -15.41 -7.34
N PRO A 18 -0.79 -16.07 -6.44
CA PRO A 18 0.67 -16.04 -6.47
C PRO A 18 1.20 -16.36 -7.88
N PHE A 19 2.14 -15.54 -8.36
CA PHE A 19 2.75 -15.73 -9.65
C PHE A 19 3.71 -16.92 -9.60
N LEU A 20 3.53 -17.89 -10.52
CA LEU A 20 4.30 -19.15 -10.55
C LEU A 20 4.27 -19.92 -9.23
N ASP A 21 3.16 -19.82 -8.48
CA ASP A 21 2.99 -20.41 -7.15
C ASP A 21 4.02 -19.93 -6.11
N ILE A 22 4.74 -18.82 -6.38
CA ILE A 22 5.72 -18.24 -5.48
C ILE A 22 5.01 -17.38 -4.43
N PRO A 23 5.01 -17.77 -3.14
CA PRO A 23 4.34 -17.03 -2.09
C PRO A 23 4.88 -15.60 -1.97
N GLY A 24 4.00 -14.65 -1.68
CA GLY A 24 4.40 -13.25 -1.48
C GLY A 24 4.60 -12.45 -2.76
N THR A 25 4.14 -12.95 -3.90
CA THR A 25 3.91 -12.17 -5.14
C THR A 25 2.44 -11.73 -5.20
N ASN A 26 2.09 -10.77 -6.06
CA ASN A 26 0.69 -10.38 -6.30
C ASN A 26 -0.09 -9.94 -5.04
N PHE A 27 0.55 -9.13 -4.22
CA PHE A 27 -0.02 -8.61 -2.99
C PHE A 27 -0.03 -7.07 -2.96
N TYR A 28 -0.80 -6.54 -2.03
CA TYR A 28 -0.75 -5.14 -1.62
C TYR A 28 -0.63 -5.03 -0.10
N CYS A 29 -0.13 -3.91 0.38
CA CYS A 29 -0.19 -3.55 1.79
C CYS A 29 -0.20 -2.04 1.96
N LEU A 30 -0.73 -1.59 3.09
CA LEU A 30 -0.53 -0.22 3.54
C LEU A 30 0.84 -0.15 4.22
N ARG A 31 1.68 0.77 3.78
CA ARG A 31 2.94 1.08 4.46
C ARG A 31 3.00 2.55 4.83
N SER A 32 3.80 2.89 5.83
CA SER A 32 3.96 4.28 6.25
C SER A 32 5.37 4.55 6.73
N PHE A 33 5.81 5.78 6.50
CA PHE A 33 7.13 6.25 6.87
C PHE A 33 6.98 7.44 7.81
N LEU A 34 7.50 7.32 9.02
CA LEU A 34 7.61 8.41 9.97
C LEU A 34 9.03 8.97 9.92
N ASP A 35 9.17 10.23 9.54
CA ASP A 35 10.40 10.99 9.71
C ASP A 35 10.52 11.41 11.18
N ARG A 36 11.55 10.89 11.86
CA ARG A 36 11.78 11.15 13.29
C ARG A 36 12.32 12.56 13.56
N ARG A 37 12.87 13.24 12.56
CA ARG A 37 13.40 14.60 12.70
C ARG A 37 12.28 15.63 12.66
N THR A 38 11.33 15.44 11.74
CA THR A 38 10.25 16.40 11.50
C THR A 38 8.91 15.98 12.12
N GLY A 39 8.75 14.70 12.44
CA GLY A 39 7.48 14.10 12.81
C GLY A 39 6.54 13.87 11.63
N ALA A 40 6.94 14.22 10.40
CA ALA A 40 6.12 14.06 9.21
C ALA A 40 5.86 12.56 8.92
N VAL A 41 4.66 12.26 8.43
CA VAL A 41 4.26 10.91 8.06
C VAL A 41 3.82 10.90 6.62
N THR A 42 4.25 9.87 5.89
CA THR A 42 3.79 9.56 4.54
C THR A 42 3.21 8.17 4.53
N HIS A 43 1.98 8.01 4.02
CA HIS A 43 1.36 6.71 3.82
C HIS A 43 1.40 6.33 2.35
N GLN A 44 1.54 5.04 2.09
CA GLN A 44 1.54 4.50 0.74
C GLN A 44 0.72 3.22 0.69
N LEU A 45 -0.18 3.14 -0.27
CA LEU A 45 -0.74 1.86 -0.70
C LEU A 45 0.22 1.24 -1.70
N TYR A 46 1.00 0.27 -1.22
CA TYR A 46 1.99 -0.46 -2.00
C TYR A 46 1.34 -1.64 -2.72
N VAL A 47 1.77 -1.90 -3.96
CA VAL A 47 1.34 -3.02 -4.77
C VAL A 47 2.56 -3.67 -5.42
N SER A 48 2.64 -5.00 -5.35
CA SER A 48 3.53 -5.84 -6.13
C SER A 48 2.69 -6.66 -7.11
N ASP A 49 2.92 -6.52 -8.42
CA ASP A 49 2.11 -7.11 -9.49
C ASP A 49 3.02 -7.85 -10.48
N SER A 50 2.91 -9.17 -10.50
CA SER A 50 3.67 -10.07 -11.36
C SER A 50 2.74 -10.83 -12.30
N TYR A 51 3.04 -10.80 -13.60
CA TYR A 51 2.15 -11.31 -14.63
C TYR A 51 2.89 -11.71 -15.91
N PHE A 52 2.24 -12.54 -16.73
CA PHE A 52 2.64 -12.83 -18.10
C PHE A 52 1.97 -11.87 -19.09
N GLY A 53 2.58 -11.72 -20.27
CA GLY A 53 1.98 -11.02 -21.42
C GLY A 53 2.74 -9.76 -21.77
N THR A 54 2.02 -8.72 -22.17
CA THR A 54 2.62 -7.41 -22.46
C THR A 54 2.83 -6.64 -21.18
N GLU A 55 3.96 -5.93 -21.08
CA GLU A 55 4.24 -4.98 -20.02
C GLU A 55 3.07 -3.97 -19.88
N ARG A 56 2.60 -3.77 -18.65
CA ARG A 56 1.49 -2.86 -18.34
C ARG A 56 1.97 -1.42 -18.24
N GLY A 57 3.03 -1.21 -17.47
CA GLY A 57 3.59 0.12 -17.26
C GLY A 57 2.67 0.99 -16.42
N TRP A 58 2.45 0.59 -15.16
CA TRP A 58 1.63 1.36 -14.20
C TRP A 58 2.14 2.80 -14.04
N ASN A 59 1.24 3.79 -14.07
CA ASN A 59 1.66 5.19 -14.10
C ASN A 59 0.69 6.20 -13.46
N ALA A 60 -0.45 5.77 -12.94
CA ALA A 60 -1.41 6.67 -12.30
C ALA A 60 -2.17 5.98 -11.17
N ALA A 61 -2.64 6.78 -10.22
CA ALA A 61 -3.52 6.37 -9.14
C ALA A 61 -4.62 7.42 -8.91
N ARG A 62 -5.82 6.97 -8.54
CA ARG A 62 -6.96 7.84 -8.17
C ARG A 62 -7.75 7.25 -7.02
N ASP A 63 -8.35 8.11 -6.21
CA ASP A 63 -9.28 7.72 -5.14
C ASP A 63 -10.65 7.28 -5.70
N SER A 64 -11.61 6.98 -4.82
CA SER A 64 -12.98 6.61 -5.22
C SER A 64 -13.80 7.76 -5.81
N ALA A 65 -13.43 9.01 -5.56
CA ALA A 65 -14.05 10.19 -6.16
C ALA A 65 -13.45 10.51 -7.55
N GLY A 66 -12.41 9.79 -7.96
CA GLY A 66 -11.67 10.03 -9.18
C GLY A 66 -10.59 11.11 -9.05
N THR A 67 -10.33 11.61 -7.84
CA THR A 67 -9.24 12.55 -7.56
C THR A 67 -7.90 11.87 -7.77
N GLN A 68 -7.00 12.53 -8.49
CA GLN A 68 -5.67 11.99 -8.74
C GLN A 68 -4.84 11.94 -7.45
N LEU A 69 -4.25 10.79 -7.17
CA LEU A 69 -3.30 10.57 -6.08
C LEU A 69 -1.87 10.59 -6.63
N PRO A 70 -0.87 11.04 -5.84
CA PRO A 70 0.52 10.95 -6.26
C PRO A 70 0.95 9.49 -6.45
N PHE A 71 1.26 9.12 -7.69
CA PHE A 71 1.77 7.81 -8.04
C PHE A 71 3.28 7.74 -7.82
N VAL A 72 3.75 6.65 -7.22
CA VAL A 72 5.16 6.39 -6.93
C VAL A 72 5.58 5.11 -7.66
N PRO A 73 6.32 5.21 -8.78
CA PRO A 73 6.96 4.05 -9.36
C PRO A 73 8.06 3.54 -8.42
N ILE A 74 8.18 2.23 -8.24
CA ILE A 74 9.19 1.63 -7.36
C ILE A 74 10.14 0.77 -8.17
N SER A 75 9.63 -0.27 -8.82
CA SER A 75 10.41 -1.10 -9.73
C SER A 75 9.57 -1.58 -10.90
N ARG A 76 10.27 -2.01 -11.94
CA ARG A 76 9.70 -2.54 -13.17
C ARG A 76 10.76 -3.43 -13.79
N ASP A 77 10.54 -4.73 -13.68
CA ASP A 77 11.50 -5.75 -14.00
C ASP A 77 10.91 -6.71 -15.02
N GLU A 78 11.63 -6.94 -16.11
CA GLU A 78 11.37 -8.07 -17.01
C GLU A 78 12.00 -9.32 -16.37
N ILE A 79 11.17 -10.32 -16.04
CA ILE A 79 11.62 -11.54 -15.38
C ILE A 79 12.19 -12.51 -16.42
N ALA A 80 11.48 -12.70 -17.53
CA ALA A 80 11.88 -13.54 -18.66
C ALA A 80 11.11 -13.12 -19.91
N CYS A 81 11.74 -13.16 -21.09
CA CYS A 81 11.12 -12.82 -22.37
C CYS A 81 11.76 -13.62 -23.51
N GLU A 82 11.68 -14.95 -23.41
CA GLU A 82 12.07 -15.87 -24.50
C GLU A 82 10.84 -16.24 -25.34
N ASP A 83 9.99 -17.16 -24.85
CA ASP A 83 8.76 -17.58 -25.56
C ASP A 83 7.52 -16.78 -25.12
N ARG A 84 7.53 -16.32 -23.86
CA ARG A 84 6.45 -15.53 -23.27
C ARG A 84 7.04 -14.57 -22.25
N CYS A 85 6.80 -13.28 -22.45
CA CYS A 85 7.33 -12.27 -21.56
C CYS A 85 6.56 -12.27 -20.23
N SER A 86 7.31 -12.06 -19.15
CA SER A 86 6.80 -11.96 -17.79
C SER A 86 7.47 -10.79 -17.09
N TYR A 87 6.70 -10.11 -16.24
CA TYR A 87 7.11 -8.86 -15.62
C TYR A 87 6.75 -8.88 -14.14
N ALA A 88 7.53 -8.16 -13.35
CA ALA A 88 7.19 -7.74 -11.99
C ALA A 88 7.22 -6.21 -11.94
N GLU A 89 6.12 -5.60 -11.52
CA GLU A 89 6.05 -4.16 -11.28
C GLU A 89 5.68 -3.90 -9.83
N GLU A 90 6.45 -3.02 -9.20
CA GLU A 90 6.18 -2.50 -7.87
C GLU A 90 5.85 -1.01 -7.97
N PHE A 91 4.77 -0.61 -7.34
CA PHE A 91 4.30 0.77 -7.37
C PHE A 91 3.48 1.08 -6.12
N ALA A 92 3.25 2.37 -5.89
CA ALA A 92 2.39 2.81 -4.81
C ALA A 92 1.58 4.05 -5.16
N ALA A 93 0.47 4.24 -4.45
CA ALA A 93 -0.20 5.53 -4.35
C ALA A 93 0.16 6.16 -3.01
N THR A 94 0.58 7.41 -3.01
CA THR A 94 0.72 8.19 -1.78
C THR A 94 -0.67 8.57 -1.27
N LEU A 95 -0.94 8.25 -0.01
CA LEU A 95 -2.18 8.59 0.67
C LEU A 95 -1.89 9.71 1.69
N PRO A 96 -2.48 10.90 1.55
CA PRO A 96 -2.36 11.96 2.55
C PRO A 96 -2.83 11.49 3.95
N ASP A 97 -2.12 11.85 5.02
CA ASP A 97 -2.50 11.50 6.41
C ASP A 97 -3.92 12.00 6.75
N GLY A 98 -4.29 13.20 6.29
CA GLY A 98 -5.64 13.73 6.45
C GLY A 98 -6.71 12.88 5.76
N GLU A 99 -6.40 12.30 4.58
CA GLU A 99 -7.32 11.40 3.87
C GLU A 99 -7.48 10.07 4.62
N MET A 100 -6.38 9.51 5.12
CA MET A 100 -6.41 8.30 5.95
C MET A 100 -7.26 8.50 7.21
N ARG A 101 -7.13 9.66 7.88
CA ARG A 101 -7.91 9.97 9.09
C ARG A 101 -9.36 10.33 8.80
N ALA A 102 -9.66 10.93 7.65
CA ALA A 102 -11.02 11.30 7.25
C ALA A 102 -11.85 10.10 6.75
N ASN A 103 -11.21 8.98 6.41
CA ASN A 103 -11.88 7.80 5.84
C ASN A 103 -11.77 6.58 6.77
N PRO A 104 -12.40 6.61 7.96
CA PRO A 104 -12.33 5.51 8.92
C PRO A 104 -13.01 4.23 8.44
N ASN A 105 -13.79 4.29 7.36
CA ASN A 105 -14.46 3.14 6.77
C ASN A 105 -13.60 2.41 5.71
N GLY A 106 -12.44 2.96 5.36
CA GLY A 106 -11.58 2.43 4.33
C GLY A 106 -11.43 3.37 3.13
N VAL A 107 -10.45 3.05 2.28
CA VAL A 107 -10.12 3.81 1.07
C VAL A 107 -10.09 2.84 -0.11
N THR A 108 -10.59 3.28 -1.26
CA THR A 108 -10.46 2.55 -2.53
C THR A 108 -9.56 3.35 -3.45
N VAL A 109 -8.53 2.70 -3.98
CA VAL A 109 -7.62 3.29 -4.96
C VAL A 109 -7.72 2.52 -6.26
N THR A 110 -7.86 3.24 -7.36
CA THR A 110 -7.74 2.68 -8.71
C THR A 110 -6.40 3.08 -9.30
N PHE A 111 -5.59 2.08 -9.65
CA PHE A 111 -4.38 2.25 -10.44
C PHE A 111 -4.69 2.08 -11.91
N ALA A 112 -4.04 2.86 -12.75
CA ALA A 112 -4.11 2.76 -14.20
C ALA A 112 -2.72 2.60 -14.80
N ALA A 113 -2.65 1.79 -15.86
CA ALA A 113 -1.44 1.51 -16.60
C ALA A 113 -1.48 2.10 -18.01
N ARG A 114 -0.30 2.32 -18.61
CA ARG A 114 -0.18 2.80 -19.99
C ARG A 114 -0.79 1.83 -21.01
N SER A 115 -0.79 0.54 -20.70
CA SER A 115 -1.47 -0.48 -21.51
C SER A 115 -2.99 -0.38 -21.51
N GLY A 116 -3.58 0.47 -20.67
CA GLY A 116 -5.03 0.55 -20.42
C GLY A 116 -5.55 -0.40 -19.35
N ALA A 117 -4.67 -1.22 -18.74
CA ALA A 117 -5.06 -2.04 -17.60
C ALA A 117 -5.40 -1.18 -16.37
N GLU A 118 -6.40 -1.61 -15.61
CA GLU A 118 -6.77 -1.01 -14.33
C GLU A 118 -6.68 -2.04 -13.20
N LYS A 119 -6.36 -1.56 -11.99
CA LYS A 119 -6.37 -2.38 -10.77
C LYS A 119 -7.00 -1.59 -9.64
N ILE A 120 -8.05 -2.14 -9.05
CA ILE A 120 -8.74 -1.54 -7.90
C ILE A 120 -8.29 -2.26 -6.64
N VAL A 121 -7.75 -1.51 -5.68
CA VAL A 121 -7.32 -2.01 -4.38
C VAL A 121 -8.12 -1.32 -3.29
N ARG A 122 -8.63 -2.09 -2.34
CA ARG A 122 -9.43 -1.60 -1.21
C ARG A 122 -8.68 -1.85 0.08
N ILE A 123 -8.55 -0.81 0.88
CA ILE A 123 -8.03 -0.88 2.25
C ILE A 123 -9.21 -0.73 3.19
N SER A 124 -9.37 -1.65 4.14
CA SER A 124 -10.44 -1.57 5.12
C SER A 124 -10.18 -0.47 6.16
N GLY A 125 -11.25 0.01 6.80
CA GLY A 125 -11.15 0.91 7.95
C GLY A 125 -10.30 0.35 9.08
N GLU A 126 -10.36 -0.96 9.32
CA GLU A 126 -9.55 -1.66 10.33
C GLU A 126 -8.05 -1.59 10.01
N GLN A 127 -7.67 -1.81 8.75
CA GLN A 127 -6.28 -1.69 8.31
C GLN A 127 -5.76 -0.26 8.48
N ILE A 128 -6.58 0.74 8.14
CA ILE A 128 -6.26 2.15 8.35
C ILE A 128 -6.09 2.45 9.84
N ALA A 129 -7.04 2.04 10.68
CA ALA A 129 -7.02 2.28 12.11
C ALA A 129 -5.80 1.64 12.79
N ALA A 130 -5.49 0.38 12.46
CA ALA A 130 -4.32 -0.32 12.97
C ALA A 130 -3.02 0.38 12.59
N GLN A 131 -2.92 0.84 11.34
CA GLN A 131 -1.73 1.55 10.85
C GLN A 131 -1.54 2.88 11.58
N LEU A 132 -2.60 3.68 11.70
CA LEU A 132 -2.57 4.97 12.40
C LEU A 132 -2.26 4.80 13.89
N ALA A 133 -2.85 3.80 14.54
CA ALA A 133 -2.57 3.48 15.94
C ALA A 133 -1.10 3.12 16.18
N ALA A 134 -0.48 2.33 15.29
CA ALA A 134 0.93 1.98 15.39
C ALA A 134 1.84 3.22 15.28
N ILE A 135 1.52 4.14 14.38
CA ILE A 135 2.25 5.41 14.20
C ILE A 135 2.08 6.31 15.41
N ASP A 136 0.85 6.47 15.90
CA ASP A 136 0.53 7.35 17.01
C ASP A 136 1.15 6.82 18.32
N ALA A 137 1.17 5.50 18.54
CA ALA A 137 1.88 4.88 19.66
C ALA A 137 3.39 5.13 19.62
N ARG A 138 3.99 5.19 18.41
CA ARG A 138 5.41 5.51 18.27
C ARG A 138 5.72 6.97 18.54
N ARG A 139 4.81 7.88 18.16
CA ARG A 139 4.91 9.33 18.42
C ARG A 139 4.74 9.65 19.90
N ASN A 140 3.80 8.98 20.57
CA ASN A 140 3.43 9.22 21.96
C ASN A 140 3.59 7.95 22.81
N PRO A 141 4.83 7.53 23.14
CA PRO A 141 5.06 6.30 23.89
C PRO A 141 4.50 6.32 25.33
N ALA A 142 4.04 7.47 25.82
CA ALA A 142 3.46 7.64 27.15
C ALA A 142 1.94 7.39 27.21
N GLN A 143 1.26 7.16 26.08
CA GLN A 143 -0.17 6.81 26.10
C GLN A 143 -0.36 5.30 25.90
N PRO A 144 -0.91 4.58 26.88
CA PRO A 144 -1.25 3.17 26.69
C PRO A 144 -2.35 3.05 25.62
N VAL A 145 -2.16 2.10 24.71
CA VAL A 145 -3.18 1.71 23.73
C VAL A 145 -4.40 1.25 24.53
N ALA A 146 -5.50 2.01 24.49
CA ALA A 146 -6.74 1.58 25.12
C ALA A 146 -7.18 0.28 24.46
N ALA A 147 -7.12 -0.82 25.22
CA ALA A 147 -7.57 -2.12 24.78
C ALA A 147 -9.06 -2.03 24.42
N PHE A 148 -9.37 -2.09 23.13
CA PHE A 148 -10.74 -2.27 22.66
C PHE A 148 -11.18 -3.69 23.01
N GLY A 149 -12.13 -3.79 23.93
CA GLY A 149 -13.11 -4.88 23.98
C GLY A 149 -12.61 -6.27 24.38
N MET A 150 -12.49 -6.50 25.69
CA MET A 150 -12.98 -7.76 26.25
C MET A 150 -14.16 -7.42 27.16
N THR A 151 -15.35 -7.41 26.56
CA THR A 151 -16.60 -7.60 27.30
C THR A 151 -17.10 -8.98 26.95
N LEU A 152 -17.43 -9.74 28.01
CA LEU A 152 -18.46 -10.79 28.15
C LEU A 152 -17.92 -12.12 28.69
N PRO A 153 -18.72 -12.89 29.45
CA PRO A 153 -19.99 -12.59 30.12
C PRO A 153 -19.87 -12.51 31.66
#